data_AF-A0A2N9NUW9-F1
#
_entry.id   AF-A0A2N9NUW9-F1
#
_cell.length_a   1.000
_cell.length_b   1.000
_cell.length_c   1.000
_cell.angle_alpha   90.00
_cell.angle_beta   90.00
_cell.angle_gamma   90.00
#
_symmetry.space_group_name_H-M   'P 1'
#
loop_
_entity.id
_entity.type
_entity.pdbx_description
1 polymer ?
#
loop_
_entity_poly.entity_id
_entity_poly.type
_entity_poly.pdbx_seq_one_letter_code
_entity_poly.pdbx_strand_id
1 'polypeptide(L)'
;MTPTQRTALMGHWWPEACAAQGWDCHDRELRLRVLSDAVGRPLESASELDSGPDIDLVLRHFALLKDQVLTETADAGSRRRLNFRIQQLSAELGELNGKQGSPLGYALALTMDAWDTRDFDSLSLHQLEQLRNTLTDRLRAKRRALKANEPERRAA
;
A
#
# COMPACT_ATOMS: atom_id res chain seq x y z
N MET A 1 14.70 -6.41 21.18
CA MET A 1 13.56 -6.55 20.25
C MET A 1 12.93 -7.93 20.42
N THR A 2 11.63 -8.02 20.63
CA THR A 2 10.95 -9.33 20.64
C THR A 2 10.82 -9.90 19.22
N PRO A 3 10.68 -11.22 19.05
CA PRO A 3 10.44 -11.83 17.74
C PRO A 3 9.22 -11.23 17.01
N THR A 4 8.15 -10.98 17.75
CA THR A 4 6.91 -10.37 17.22
C THR A 4 7.16 -8.95 16.70
N GLN A 5 7.89 -8.12 17.45
CA GLN A 5 8.26 -6.77 17.01
C GLN A 5 9.14 -6.82 15.76
N ARG A 6 10.11 -7.75 15.71
CA ARG A 6 10.96 -7.96 14.53
C ARG A 6 10.13 -8.33 13.30
N THR A 7 9.21 -9.27 13.43
CA THR A 7 8.32 -9.68 12.32
C THR A 7 7.44 -8.54 11.85
N ALA A 8 6.86 -7.76 12.76
CA ALA A 8 6.08 -6.59 12.38
C ALA A 8 6.96 -5.54 11.66
N LEU A 9 8.11 -5.19 12.23
CA LEU A 9 9.00 -4.16 11.70
C LEU A 9 9.57 -4.55 10.33
N MET A 10 10.13 -5.75 10.21
CA MET A 10 10.85 -6.22 9.02
C MET A 10 9.93 -6.88 7.99
N GLY A 11 8.85 -7.52 8.43
CA GLY A 11 7.93 -8.25 7.56
C GLY A 11 6.75 -7.41 7.08
N HIS A 12 6.45 -6.27 7.72
CA HIS A 12 5.31 -5.43 7.36
C HIS A 12 5.71 -3.98 7.12
N TRP A 13 6.23 -3.29 8.13
CA TRP A 13 6.48 -1.85 8.04
C TRP A 13 7.60 -1.47 7.07
N TRP A 14 8.73 -2.19 7.10
CA TRP A 14 9.83 -1.95 6.18
C TRP A 14 9.44 -2.18 4.71
N PRO A 15 8.80 -3.30 4.32
CA PRO A 15 8.30 -3.49 2.97
C PRO A 15 7.31 -2.40 2.53
N GLU A 16 6.43 -1.94 3.42
CA GLU A 16 5.50 -0.85 3.09
C GLU A 16 6.21 0.49 2.86
N ALA A 17 7.20 0.83 3.70
CA ALA A 17 8.01 2.02 3.51
C ALA A 17 8.82 1.94 2.20
N CYS A 18 9.40 0.77 1.89
CA CYS A 18 10.09 0.53 0.63
C CYS A 18 9.15 0.67 -0.57
N ALA A 19 7.94 0.12 -0.49
CA ALA A 19 6.94 0.23 -1.55
C ALA A 19 6.52 1.70 -1.77
N ALA A 20 6.36 2.48 -0.70
CA ALA A 20 6.04 3.90 -0.78
C ALA A 20 7.20 4.70 -1.41
N GLN A 21 8.43 4.39 -1.04
CA GLN A 21 9.63 5.11 -1.51
C GLN A 21 10.17 4.61 -2.85
N GLY A 22 9.76 3.42 -3.31
CA GLY A 22 10.30 2.78 -4.50
C GLY A 22 11.69 2.17 -4.28
N TRP A 23 11.98 1.73 -3.05
CA TRP A 23 13.24 1.09 -2.69
C TRP A 23 13.17 -0.43 -2.86
N ASP A 24 14.33 -1.05 -3.09
CA ASP A 24 14.47 -2.49 -2.95
C ASP A 24 14.40 -2.87 -1.45
N CYS A 25 13.39 -3.67 -1.09
CA CYS A 25 13.19 -4.10 0.29
C CYS A 25 14.27 -5.09 0.78
N HIS A 26 15.04 -5.66 -0.13
CA HIS A 26 16.15 -6.56 0.16
C HIS A 26 17.50 -5.83 0.33
N ASP A 27 17.55 -4.51 0.06
CA ASP A 27 18.76 -3.72 0.27
C ASP A 27 19.04 -3.55 1.78
N ARG A 28 19.99 -4.35 2.27
CA ARG A 28 20.40 -4.35 3.66
C ARG A 28 21.06 -3.04 4.08
N GLU A 29 21.87 -2.44 3.23
CA GLU A 29 22.64 -1.23 3.55
C GLU A 29 21.73 -0.01 3.65
N LEU A 30 20.81 0.13 2.68
CA LEU A 30 19.77 1.14 2.74
C LEU A 30 18.91 0.98 3.99
N ARG A 31 18.49 -0.25 4.30
CA ARG A 31 17.71 -0.51 5.51
C ARG A 31 18.44 -0.05 6.77
N LEU A 32 19.71 -0.42 6.94
CA LEU A 32 20.47 -0.01 8.13
C LEU A 32 20.61 1.51 8.23
N ARG A 33 20.90 2.17 7.11
CA ARG A 33 20.98 3.63 7.05
C ARG A 33 19.66 4.29 7.47
N VAL A 34 18.52 3.86 6.92
CA VAL A 34 17.20 4.42 7.29
C VAL A 34 16.87 4.16 8.75
N LEU A 35 17.19 2.96 9.27
CA LEU A 35 17.00 2.67 10.69
C LEU A 35 17.89 3.55 11.57
N SER A 36 19.16 3.74 11.20
CA SER A 36 20.10 4.63 11.90
C SER A 36 19.64 6.08 11.91
N ASP A 37 19.15 6.57 10.77
CA ASP A 37 18.60 7.92 10.65
C ASP A 37 17.37 8.11 11.54
N ALA A 38 16.50 7.10 11.61
CA ALA A 38 15.30 7.13 12.44
C ALA A 38 15.60 7.22 13.94
N VAL A 39 16.63 6.52 14.43
CA VAL A 39 17.02 6.54 15.85
C VAL A 39 18.07 7.61 16.18
N GLY A 40 18.67 8.26 15.18
CA GLY A 40 19.69 9.29 15.36
C GLY A 40 21.06 8.76 15.81
N ARG A 41 21.35 7.47 15.59
CA ARG A 41 22.64 6.84 15.90
C ARG A 41 22.98 5.75 14.88
N PRO A 42 24.27 5.51 14.59
CA PRO A 42 24.67 4.41 13.72
C PRO A 42 24.26 3.05 14.34
N LEU A 43 23.80 2.14 13.48
CA LEU A 43 23.44 0.77 13.81
C LEU A 43 24.21 -0.17 12.88
N GLU A 44 24.82 -1.20 13.44
CA GLU A 44 25.47 -2.25 12.63
C GLU A 44 24.48 -3.35 12.23
N SER A 45 23.38 -3.44 12.99
CA SER A 45 22.34 -4.44 12.85
C SER A 45 20.96 -3.94 13.29
N ALA A 46 19.90 -4.47 12.67
CA ALA A 46 18.52 -4.21 13.11
C ALA A 46 18.22 -4.81 14.50
N SER A 47 19.08 -5.70 15.02
CA SER A 47 18.95 -6.27 16.37
C SER A 47 19.24 -5.27 17.48
N GLU A 48 19.98 -4.20 17.20
CA GLU A 48 20.31 -3.13 18.16
C GLU A 48 19.12 -2.21 18.49
N LEU A 49 17.97 -2.42 17.83
CA LEU A 49 16.69 -1.81 18.18
C LEU A 49 16.04 -2.58 19.33
N ASP A 50 16.70 -2.62 20.48
CA ASP A 50 16.26 -3.43 21.62
C ASP A 50 15.42 -2.69 22.66
N SER A 51 15.38 -1.36 22.57
CA SER A 51 14.55 -0.51 23.40
C SER A 51 13.19 -0.21 22.75
N GLY A 52 12.13 -0.17 23.55
CA GLY A 52 10.80 0.28 23.10
C GLY A 52 10.82 1.67 22.44
N PRO A 53 11.52 2.67 23.01
CA PRO A 53 11.66 4.00 22.41
C PRO A 53 12.27 4.00 21.01
N ASP A 54 13.32 3.21 20.77
CA ASP A 54 13.95 3.11 19.44
C ASP A 54 12.96 2.55 18.41
N ILE A 55 12.17 1.55 18.80
CA ILE A 55 11.13 0.97 17.94
C ILE A 55 10.06 2.02 17.59
N ASP A 56 9.61 2.80 18.57
CA ASP A 56 8.61 3.85 18.36
C ASP A 56 9.12 4.98 17.45
N LEU A 57 10.42 5.29 17.50
CA LEU A 57 11.06 6.24 16.59
C LEU A 57 11.08 5.71 15.16
N VAL A 58 11.48 4.44 14.97
CA VAL A 58 11.48 3.79 13.65
C VAL A 58 10.08 3.71 13.07
N LEU A 59 9.07 3.31 13.85
CA LEU A 59 7.69 3.24 13.35
C LEU A 59 7.16 4.60 12.92
N ARG A 60 7.43 5.66 13.70
CA ARG A 60 7.10 7.04 13.31
C ARG A 60 7.84 7.46 12.05
N HIS A 61 9.11 7.13 11.93
CA HIS A 61 9.90 7.42 10.73
C HIS A 61 9.36 6.69 9.50
N PHE A 62 8.99 5.42 9.60
CA PHE A 62 8.36 4.68 8.52
C PHE A 62 6.98 5.21 8.14
N ALA A 63 6.17 5.62 9.12
CA ALA A 63 4.90 6.31 8.85
C ALA A 63 5.15 7.62 8.09
N LEU A 64 6.17 8.39 8.49
CA LEU A 64 6.57 9.58 7.76
C LEU A 64 7.07 9.26 6.36
N LEU A 65 7.87 8.22 6.14
CA LEU A 65 8.28 7.83 4.78
C LEU A 65 7.10 7.33 3.95
N LYS A 66 6.10 6.71 4.57
CA LYS A 66 4.87 6.33 3.86
C LYS A 66 4.10 7.56 3.38
N ASP A 67 4.13 8.65 4.15
CA ASP A 67 3.42 9.90 3.86
C ASP A 67 4.25 10.90 3.01
N GLN A 68 5.54 11.03 3.32
CA GLN A 68 6.57 11.79 2.61
C GLN A 68 7.19 10.94 1.52
N VAL A 69 6.52 10.85 0.38
CA VAL A 69 7.21 10.46 -0.85
C VAL A 69 8.24 11.56 -1.17
N LEU A 70 9.53 11.26 -0.94
CA LEU A 70 10.66 12.17 -1.17
C LEU A 70 10.67 12.63 -2.63
N THR A 71 10.46 13.94 -2.85
CA THR A 71 10.91 14.77 -3.99
C THR A 71 11.06 14.08 -5.35
N GLU A 72 10.06 13.32 -5.75
CA GLU A 72 9.65 13.26 -7.14
C GLU A 72 8.73 14.45 -7.39
N THR A 73 8.70 15.01 -8.61
CA THR A 73 7.73 16.06 -8.97
C THR A 73 6.37 15.69 -8.40
N ALA A 74 5.63 16.64 -7.79
CA ALA A 74 4.39 16.36 -7.04
C ALA A 74 3.46 15.33 -7.73
N ASP A 75 3.48 15.34 -9.06
CA ASP A 75 2.82 14.42 -9.97
C ASP A 75 3.28 12.95 -9.88
N ALA A 76 4.58 12.64 -9.84
CA ALA A 76 5.08 11.27 -9.82
C ALA A 76 4.85 10.59 -8.45
N GLY A 77 4.99 11.34 -7.35
CA GLY A 77 4.56 10.87 -6.03
C GLY A 77 3.05 10.68 -5.93
N SER A 78 2.25 11.55 -6.55
CA SER A 78 0.79 11.39 -6.62
C SER A 78 0.39 10.18 -7.45
N ARG A 79 1.09 9.93 -8.57
CA ARG A 79 0.87 8.75 -9.43
C ARG A 79 1.11 7.47 -8.66
N ARG A 80 2.24 7.37 -7.95
CA ARG A 80 2.57 6.20 -7.13
C ARG A 80 1.53 5.92 -6.06
N ARG A 81 1.11 6.95 -5.30
CA ARG A 81 0.03 6.82 -4.30
C ARG A 81 -1.29 6.35 -4.92
N LEU A 82 -1.65 6.91 -6.09
CA LEU A 82 -2.86 6.51 -6.80
C LEU A 82 -2.78 5.06 -7.27
N ASN A 83 -1.67 4.65 -7.90
CA ASN A 83 -1.45 3.29 -8.37
C ASN A 83 -1.52 2.27 -7.22
N PHE A 84 -0.86 2.55 -6.10
CA PHE A 84 -0.94 1.71 -4.91
C PHE A 84 -2.37 1.59 -4.40
N ARG A 85 -3.11 2.71 -4.33
CA ARG A 85 -4.50 2.70 -3.87
C ARG A 85 -5.42 1.95 -4.84
N ILE A 86 -5.23 2.10 -6.14
CA ILE A 86 -5.96 1.37 -7.20
C ILE A 86 -5.73 -0.13 -7.06
N GLN A 87 -4.49 -0.56 -6.84
CA GLN A 87 -4.15 -1.98 -6.61
C GLN A 87 -4.91 -2.55 -5.42
N GLN A 88 -4.87 -1.88 -4.26
CA GLN A 88 -5.60 -2.33 -3.07
C GLN A 88 -7.11 -2.45 -3.30
N LEU A 89 -7.73 -1.43 -3.90
CA LEU A 89 -9.17 -1.41 -4.16
C LEU A 89 -9.59 -2.49 -5.17
N SER A 90 -8.78 -2.70 -6.21
CA SER A 90 -9.03 -3.71 -7.24
C SER A 90 -8.91 -5.13 -6.68
N ALA A 91 -7.91 -5.39 -5.83
CA ALA A 91 -7.75 -6.68 -5.18
C ALA A 91 -8.96 -7.02 -4.30
N GLU A 92 -9.38 -6.06 -3.46
CA GLU A 92 -10.52 -6.25 -2.57
C GLU A 92 -11.84 -6.48 -3.34
N LEU A 93 -12.05 -5.72 -4.43
CA LEU A 93 -13.20 -5.95 -5.31
C LEU A 93 -13.13 -7.30 -6.02
N GLY A 94 -11.94 -7.78 -6.38
CA GLY A 94 -11.72 -9.11 -6.95
C GLY A 94 -12.16 -10.20 -5.97
N GLU A 95 -11.67 -10.13 -4.73
CA GLU A 95 -12.02 -11.05 -3.64
C GLU A 95 -13.55 -11.07 -3.39
N LEU A 96 -14.18 -9.90 -3.23
CA LEU A 96 -15.63 -9.80 -2.98
C LEU A 96 -16.50 -10.27 -4.15
N ASN A 97 -15.95 -10.35 -5.36
CA ASN A 97 -16.65 -10.88 -6.53
C ASN A 97 -16.32 -12.35 -6.80
N GLY A 98 -15.54 -13.01 -5.93
CA GLY A 98 -15.15 -14.41 -6.10
C GLY A 98 -14.25 -14.65 -7.32
N LYS A 99 -13.64 -13.59 -7.87
CA LYS A 99 -12.71 -13.71 -8.99
C LYS A 99 -11.32 -14.00 -8.45
N GLN A 100 -10.87 -15.25 -8.55
CA GLN A 100 -9.47 -15.61 -8.35
C GLN A 100 -8.70 -15.19 -9.61
N GLY A 101 -8.04 -14.04 -9.55
CA GLY A 101 -7.28 -13.50 -10.68
C GLY A 101 -6.30 -12.43 -10.22
N SER A 102 -5.60 -11.80 -11.18
CA SER A 102 -4.65 -10.73 -10.89
C SER A 102 -5.26 -9.66 -9.98
N PRO A 103 -4.53 -9.15 -8.95
CA PRO A 103 -4.97 -8.05 -8.10
C PRO A 103 -5.43 -6.82 -8.89
N LEU A 104 -4.92 -6.65 -10.11
CA LEU A 104 -5.23 -5.55 -11.02
C LEU A 104 -6.31 -5.88 -12.06
N GLY A 105 -6.77 -7.13 -12.15
CA GLY A 105 -7.65 -7.58 -13.22
C GLY A 105 -8.96 -6.80 -13.31
N TYR A 106 -9.51 -6.38 -12.16
CA TYR A 106 -10.73 -5.56 -12.14
C TYR A 106 -10.45 -4.13 -12.60
N ALA A 107 -9.40 -3.50 -12.11
CA ALA A 107 -9.00 -2.16 -12.54
C ALA A 107 -8.65 -2.10 -14.04
N LEU A 108 -7.93 -3.10 -14.56
CA LEU A 108 -7.56 -3.19 -15.98
C LEU A 108 -8.76 -3.34 -16.91
N ALA A 109 -9.81 -4.04 -16.48
CA ALA A 109 -11.06 -4.09 -17.23
C ALA A 109 -11.71 -2.71 -17.33
N LEU A 110 -11.70 -1.94 -16.23
CA LEU A 110 -12.25 -0.58 -16.23
C LEU A 110 -11.44 0.40 -17.09
N THR A 111 -10.11 0.28 -17.11
CA THR A 111 -9.29 1.14 -17.97
C THR A 111 -9.50 0.83 -19.44
N MET A 112 -9.69 -0.44 -19.79
CA MET A 112 -10.02 -0.87 -21.14
C MET A 112 -11.38 -0.31 -21.56
N ASP A 113 -12.41 -0.44 -20.72
CA ASP A 113 -13.75 0.05 -21.03
C ASP A 113 -13.83 1.59 -21.14
N ALA A 114 -13.07 2.32 -20.31
CA ALA A 114 -13.16 3.78 -20.24
C ALA A 114 -12.21 4.52 -21.18
N TRP A 115 -11.03 3.95 -21.45
CA TRP A 115 -9.92 4.64 -22.14
C TRP A 115 -9.18 3.77 -23.17
N ASP A 116 -9.70 2.58 -23.48
CA ASP A 116 -9.12 1.64 -24.47
C ASP A 116 -7.65 1.30 -24.21
N THR A 117 -7.26 1.20 -22.92
CA THR A 117 -5.88 0.86 -22.52
C THR A 117 -5.84 -0.19 -21.40
N ARG A 118 -4.83 -1.07 -21.47
CA ARG A 118 -4.50 -2.05 -20.40
C ARG A 118 -3.27 -1.62 -19.60
N ASP A 119 -2.82 -0.40 -19.78
CA ASP A 119 -1.61 0.09 -19.15
C ASP A 119 -1.91 1.31 -18.26
N PHE A 120 -1.60 1.20 -16.97
CA PHE A 120 -1.74 2.30 -16.03
C PHE A 120 -0.72 3.40 -16.28
N ASP A 121 0.45 3.07 -16.85
CA ASP A 121 1.50 4.04 -17.09
C ASP A 121 1.11 5.02 -18.20
N SER A 122 0.23 4.60 -19.13
CA SER A 122 -0.37 5.45 -20.15
C SER A 122 -1.42 6.46 -19.65
N LEU A 123 -1.96 6.30 -18.43
CA LEU A 123 -3.03 7.14 -17.91
C LEU A 123 -2.52 8.46 -17.32
N SER A 124 -3.19 9.57 -17.60
CA SER A 124 -2.94 10.82 -16.87
C SER A 124 -3.29 10.70 -15.38
N LEU A 125 -2.74 11.58 -14.55
CA LEU A 125 -3.09 11.64 -13.12
C LEU A 125 -4.58 11.79 -12.88
N HIS A 126 -5.24 12.63 -13.67
CA HIS A 126 -6.68 12.82 -13.58
C HIS A 126 -7.46 11.53 -13.85
N GLN A 127 -7.05 10.74 -14.85
CA GLN A 127 -7.66 9.45 -15.15
C GLN A 127 -7.41 8.43 -14.02
N LEU A 128 -6.23 8.42 -13.41
CA LEU A 128 -5.95 7.60 -12.24
C LEU A 128 -6.83 7.99 -11.04
N GLU A 129 -7.08 9.28 -10.82
CA GLU A 129 -8.00 9.74 -9.78
C GLU A 129 -9.45 9.32 -10.05
N GLN A 130 -9.91 9.43 -11.30
CA GLN A 130 -11.24 8.97 -11.72
C GLN A 130 -11.40 7.46 -11.52
N LEU A 131 -10.37 6.69 -11.86
CA LEU A 131 -10.35 5.24 -11.65
C LEU A 131 -10.42 4.89 -10.16
N ARG A 132 -9.58 5.52 -9.33
CA ARG A 132 -9.60 5.35 -7.86
C ARG A 132 -11.00 5.64 -7.30
N ASN A 133 -11.62 6.74 -7.71
CA ASN A 133 -12.95 7.12 -7.23
C ASN A 133 -14.00 6.07 -7.62
N THR A 134 -13.98 5.65 -8.88
CA THR A 134 -14.90 4.63 -9.40
C THR A 134 -14.76 3.30 -8.64
N LEU A 135 -13.53 2.85 -8.39
CA LEU A 135 -13.27 1.64 -7.60
C LEU A 135 -13.77 1.79 -6.16
N THR A 136 -13.53 2.96 -5.55
CA THR A 136 -14.00 3.25 -4.18
C THR A 136 -15.52 3.20 -4.08
N ASP A 137 -16.23 3.80 -5.04
CA ASP A 137 -17.70 3.83 -5.05
C ASP A 137 -18.29 2.45 -5.31
N ARG A 138 -17.71 1.68 -6.24
CA ARG A 138 -18.11 0.28 -6.47
C ARG A 138 -17.90 -0.59 -5.25
N LEU A 139 -16.77 -0.43 -4.56
CA LEU A 139 -16.48 -1.17 -3.33
C LEU A 139 -17.49 -0.82 -2.22
N ARG A 140 -17.79 0.47 -2.03
CA ARG A 140 -18.81 0.93 -1.08
C ARG A 140 -20.18 0.34 -1.41
N ALA A 141 -20.59 0.38 -2.67
CA ALA A 141 -21.86 -0.19 -3.13
C ALA A 141 -21.93 -1.70 -2.86
N LYS A 142 -20.86 -2.44 -3.17
CA LYS A 142 -20.77 -3.89 -2.95
C LYS A 142 -20.87 -4.24 -1.46
N ARG A 143 -20.10 -3.55 -0.61
CA ARG A 143 -20.14 -3.76 0.85
C ARG A 143 -21.54 -3.46 1.43
N ARG A 144 -22.21 -2.42 0.93
CA ARG A 144 -23.60 -2.11 1.32
C ARG A 144 -24.57 -3.22 0.91
N ALA A 145 -24.47 -3.73 -0.31
CA ALA A 145 -25.32 -4.83 -0.79
C ALA A 145 -25.11 -6.13 0.01
N LEU A 146 -23.85 -6.46 0.34
CA LEU A 146 -23.54 -7.63 1.18
C LEU A 146 -24.15 -7.50 2.58
N LYS A 147 -24.06 -6.31 3.19
CA LYS A 147 -24.65 -6.04 4.51
C LYS A 147 -26.19 -6.08 4.48
N ALA A 148 -26.81 -5.61 3.39
CA ALA A 148 -28.26 -5.67 3.21
C ALA A 148 -28.78 -7.11 3.07
N ASN A 149 -27.99 -8.00 2.48
CA ASN A 149 -28.34 -9.41 2.27
C ASN A 149 -27.94 -10.33 3.45
N GLU A 150 -27.26 -9.79 4.48
CA GLU A 150 -26.87 -10.51 5.69
C GLU A 150 -28.05 -11.00 6.56
N PRO A 151 -29.15 -10.25 6.76
CA PRO A 151 -30.31 -10.73 7.51
C PRO A 151 -31.02 -11.92 6.85
N GLU A 152 -31.06 -12.01 5.52
CA GLU A 152 -31.69 -13.13 4.80
C GLU A 152 -30.89 -14.44 4.93
N ARG A 153 -29.55 -14.36 5.00
CA ARG A 153 -28.68 -15.55 5.15
C ARG A 153 -28.65 -16.14 6.56
N ARG A 154 -29.09 -15.41 7.58
CA ARG A 154 -29.19 -15.92 8.97
C ARG A 154 -30.55 -16.52 9.30
N ALA A 155 -31.54 -16.33 8.43
CA ALA A 155 -32.90 -16.85 8.58
C ALA A 155 -33.17 -18.12 7.75
N ALA A 156 -32.24 -18.52 6.90
CA ALA A 156 -32.24 -19.76 6.12
C ALA A 156 -31.27 -20.78 6.73
#